data_AF-A0A640P8N9-F1
#
_entry.id   AF-A0A640P8N9-F1
#
_cell.length_a   1.000
_cell.length_b   1.000
_cell.length_c   1.000
_cell.angle_alpha   90.00
_cell.angle_beta   90.00
_cell.angle_gamma   90.00
#
_symmetry.space_group_name_H-M   'P 1'
#
loop_
_entity.id
_entity.type
_entity.pdbx_description
1 polymer ?
#
loop_
_entity_poly.entity_id
_entity_poly.type
_entity_poly.pdbx_seq_one_letter_code
_entity_poly.pdbx_strand_id
1 'polypeptide(L)'
;MNRNPIPSDPFNRQYIYKGAVFHWSLATGFVYLICLAISKASPISIVLLIPSSVVLFLCINGITNDFEFKTLYKKLGWYRKYTIVTFLLGVLFGISCVFEASADFAVIIAFPVFANGLFLWPLVTTNTYVKNYTRLFGVFDA
;
A
#
# COMPACT_ATOMS: atom_id res chain seq x y z
N MET A 1 -5.21 -16.39 -16.62
CA MET A 1 -4.37 -15.88 -17.72
C MET A 1 -3.21 -15.11 -17.11
N ASN A 2 -1.96 -15.42 -17.47
CA ASN A 2 -0.83 -14.55 -17.14
C ASN A 2 -0.95 -13.32 -18.04
N ARG A 3 -1.20 -12.14 -17.47
CA ARG A 3 -1.12 -10.88 -18.23
C ARG A 3 0.33 -10.62 -18.59
N ASN A 4 0.57 -9.99 -19.73
CA ASN A 4 1.89 -9.44 -20.02
C ASN A 4 2.19 -8.30 -19.05
N PRO A 5 3.47 -8.14 -18.64
CA PRO A 5 3.88 -7.02 -17.80
C PRO A 5 3.65 -5.69 -18.54
N ILE A 6 3.35 -4.64 -17.77
CA ILE A 6 3.19 -3.27 -18.26
C ILE A 6 4.55 -2.71 -18.76
N PRO A 7 4.70 -2.26 -20.02
CA PRO A 7 5.96 -1.70 -20.52
C PRO A 7 6.52 -0.54 -19.67
N SER A 8 7.83 -0.30 -19.70
CA SER A 8 8.46 0.67 -18.79
C SER A 8 8.43 2.13 -19.28
N ASP A 9 7.60 2.48 -20.25
CA ASP A 9 7.47 3.83 -20.79
C ASP A 9 6.90 4.84 -19.75
N PRO A 10 7.05 6.15 -19.99
CA PRO A 10 6.67 7.18 -19.01
C PRO A 10 5.19 7.16 -18.58
N PHE A 11 4.26 6.84 -19.46
CA PHE A 11 2.82 6.78 -19.13
C PHE A 11 2.56 5.61 -18.16
N ASN A 12 3.16 4.48 -18.47
CA ASN A 12 3.06 3.27 -17.67
C ASN A 12 3.80 3.36 -16.32
N ARG A 13 4.91 4.11 -16.25
CA ARG A 13 5.56 4.46 -14.97
C ARG A 13 4.63 5.22 -14.04
N GLN A 14 3.87 6.17 -14.58
CA GLN A 14 2.86 6.89 -13.79
C GLN A 14 1.74 5.98 -13.31
N TYR A 15 1.35 4.98 -14.11
CA TYR A 15 0.37 3.99 -13.70
C TYR A 15 0.87 3.16 -12.50
N ILE A 16 2.09 2.63 -12.55
CA ILE A 16 2.69 1.89 -11.43
C ILE A 16 2.81 2.78 -10.17
N TYR A 17 3.24 4.03 -10.34
CA TYR A 17 3.35 4.99 -9.24
C TYR A 17 1.99 5.24 -8.57
N LYS A 18 0.96 5.55 -9.37
CA LYS A 18 -0.41 5.78 -8.88
C LYS A 18 -0.98 4.55 -8.21
N GLY A 19 -0.73 3.36 -8.77
CA GLY A 19 -1.11 2.08 -8.17
C GLY A 19 -0.51 1.89 -6.79
N ALA A 20 0.79 2.18 -6.63
CA ALA A 20 1.44 2.13 -5.32
C ALA A 20 0.81 3.13 -4.34
N VAL A 21 0.68 4.42 -4.70
CA VAL A 21 0.02 5.42 -3.83
C VAL A 21 -1.37 4.95 -3.40
N PHE A 22 -2.16 4.45 -4.35
CA PHE A 22 -3.53 3.97 -4.11
C PHE A 22 -3.55 2.81 -3.12
N HIS A 23 -2.70 1.80 -3.30
CA HIS A 23 -2.63 0.63 -2.43
C HIS A 23 -2.28 0.98 -0.99
N TRP A 24 -1.29 1.84 -0.79
CA TRP A 24 -0.90 2.27 0.55
C TRP A 24 -1.98 3.11 1.23
N SER A 25 -2.58 4.05 0.48
CA SER A 25 -3.62 4.94 0.98
C SER A 25 -4.87 4.16 1.41
N LEU A 26 -5.29 3.16 0.61
CA LEU A 26 -6.42 2.31 0.96
C LEU A 26 -6.14 1.49 2.21
N ALA A 27 -4.99 0.82 2.29
CA ALA A 27 -4.68 0.01 3.46
C ALA A 27 -4.66 0.84 4.74
N THR A 28 -3.97 1.98 4.72
CA THR A 28 -3.87 2.89 5.87
C THR A 28 -5.23 3.49 6.22
N GLY A 29 -5.98 3.98 5.22
CA GLY A 29 -7.27 4.62 5.40
C GLY A 29 -8.34 3.67 5.94
N PHE A 30 -8.42 2.44 5.44
CA PHE A 30 -9.39 1.47 5.96
C PHE A 30 -9.02 0.92 7.33
N VAL A 31 -7.72 0.78 7.65
CA VAL A 31 -7.30 0.48 9.02
C VAL A 31 -7.74 1.59 9.97
N TYR A 32 -7.54 2.86 9.61
CA TYR A 32 -8.05 3.99 10.37
C TYR A 32 -9.57 3.93 10.58
N LEU A 33 -10.36 3.65 9.53
CA LEU A 33 -11.82 3.54 9.64
C LEU A 33 -12.27 2.38 10.54
N ILE A 34 -11.59 1.23 10.47
CA ILE A 34 -11.82 0.08 11.35
C ILE A 34 -11.53 0.46 12.80
N CYS A 35 -10.38 1.09 13.07
CA CYS A 35 -10.03 1.55 14.41
C CYS A 35 -11.03 2.59 14.92
N LEU A 36 -11.44 3.55 14.07
CA LEU A 36 -12.43 4.57 14.41
C LEU A 36 -13.76 3.94 14.80
N ALA A 37 -14.20 2.92 14.06
CA ALA A 37 -15.38 2.14 14.41
C ALA A 37 -15.25 1.50 15.79
N ILE A 38 -14.12 0.84 16.07
CA ILE A 38 -13.84 0.20 17.37
C ILE A 38 -13.87 1.24 18.50
N SER A 39 -13.21 2.39 18.32
CA SER A 39 -13.11 3.43 19.35
C SER A 39 -14.46 4.03 19.77
N LYS A 40 -15.42 4.12 18.84
CA LYS A 40 -16.74 4.72 19.10
C LYS A 40 -17.72 3.79 19.81
N ALA A 41 -17.49 2.47 19.78
CA ALA A 41 -18.33 1.44 20.42
C ALA A 41 -19.85 1.71 20.35
N SER A 42 -20.37 2.11 19.19
CA SER A 42 -21.76 2.54 18.99
C SER A 42 -22.40 1.81 17.81
N PRO A 43 -23.73 1.87 17.59
CA PRO A 43 -24.36 1.17 16.47
C PRO A 43 -23.79 1.56 15.10
N ILE A 44 -23.35 2.82 14.94
CA ILE A 44 -22.71 3.29 13.70
C ILE A 44 -21.34 2.66 13.45
N SER A 45 -20.71 2.10 14.49
CA SER A 45 -19.47 1.34 14.37
C SER A 45 -19.63 0.11 13.48
N ILE A 46 -20.80 -0.54 13.46
CA ILE A 46 -21.05 -1.69 12.59
C ILE A 46 -21.06 -1.26 11.11
N VAL A 47 -21.69 -0.11 10.84
CA VAL A 47 -21.78 0.49 9.50
C VAL A 47 -20.40 0.93 8.97
N LEU A 48 -19.48 1.29 9.85
CA LEU A 48 -18.10 1.60 9.47
C LEU A 48 -17.23 0.35 9.36
N LEU A 49 -17.34 -0.58 10.32
CA LEU A 49 -16.47 -1.75 10.44
C LEU A 49 -16.64 -2.74 9.29
N ILE A 50 -17.90 -3.13 8.99
CA ILE A 50 -18.16 -4.19 8.01
C ILE A 50 -17.75 -3.76 6.59
N PRO A 51 -18.23 -2.61 6.05
CA PRO A 51 -17.84 -2.18 4.72
C PRO A 51 -16.34 -1.90 4.62
N SER A 52 -15.74 -1.28 5.63
CA SER A 52 -14.30 -1.00 5.64
C SER A 52 -13.47 -2.28 5.59
N SER A 53 -13.88 -3.31 6.35
CA SER A 53 -13.20 -4.61 6.35
C SER A 53 -13.36 -5.34 5.02
N VAL A 54 -14.56 -5.31 4.42
CA VAL A 54 -14.82 -5.91 3.10
C VAL A 54 -13.98 -5.23 2.03
N VAL A 55 -13.97 -3.90 2.00
CA VAL A 55 -13.19 -3.17 0.99
C VAL A 55 -11.69 -3.36 1.23
N LEU A 56 -11.21 -3.31 2.48
CA LEU A 56 -9.81 -3.61 2.80
C LEU A 56 -9.41 -5.02 2.33
N PHE A 57 -10.26 -6.02 2.56
CA PHE A 57 -10.03 -7.38 2.08
C PHE A 57 -9.96 -7.45 0.55
N LEU A 58 -10.88 -6.79 -0.16
CA LEU A 58 -10.85 -6.73 -1.63
C LEU A 58 -9.61 -5.99 -2.13
N CYS A 59 -9.19 -4.92 -1.47
CA CYS A 59 -7.99 -4.16 -1.81
C CYS A 59 -6.73 -5.00 -1.60
N ILE A 60 -6.59 -5.70 -0.47
CA ILE A 60 -5.45 -6.60 -0.20
C ILE A 60 -5.41 -7.71 -1.25
N ASN A 61 -6.55 -8.35 -1.55
CA ASN A 61 -6.59 -9.39 -2.58
C ASN A 61 -6.27 -8.84 -3.97
N GLY A 62 -6.78 -7.65 -4.33
CA GLY A 62 -6.43 -6.95 -5.55
C GLY A 62 -4.93 -6.69 -5.68
N ILE A 63 -4.29 -6.21 -4.61
CA ILE A 63 -2.82 -6.03 -4.53
C ILE A 63 -2.09 -7.35 -4.80
N THR A 64 -2.53 -8.44 -4.15
CA THR A 64 -1.89 -9.76 -4.34
C THR A 64 -2.13 -10.36 -5.72
N ASN A 65 -3.05 -9.80 -6.50
CA ASN A 65 -3.36 -10.22 -7.85
C ASN A 65 -2.72 -9.34 -8.92
N ASP A 66 -2.21 -8.15 -8.57
CA ASP A 66 -1.41 -7.35 -9.48
C ASP A 66 -0.07 -8.06 -9.78
N PHE A 67 0.08 -8.50 -11.02
CA PHE A 67 1.17 -9.38 -11.44
C PHE A 67 2.55 -8.75 -11.20
N GLU A 68 2.67 -7.44 -11.39
CA GLU A 68 3.91 -6.67 -11.33
C GLU A 68 4.35 -6.53 -9.88
N PHE A 69 3.46 -6.00 -9.02
CA PHE A 69 3.71 -5.89 -7.59
C PHE A 69 4.00 -7.26 -6.97
N LYS A 70 3.23 -8.28 -7.33
CA LYS A 70 3.43 -9.66 -6.87
C LYS A 70 4.78 -10.20 -7.31
N THR A 71 5.20 -9.94 -8.54
CA THR A 71 6.50 -10.40 -9.06
C THR A 71 7.65 -9.71 -8.34
N LEU A 72 7.60 -8.38 -8.19
CA LEU A 72 8.58 -7.63 -7.40
C LEU A 72 8.66 -8.16 -5.96
N TYR A 73 7.52 -8.30 -5.29
CA TYR A 73 7.42 -8.79 -3.92
C TYR A 73 7.95 -10.22 -3.74
N LYS A 74 7.66 -11.12 -4.68
CA LYS A 74 8.10 -12.52 -4.59
C LYS A 74 9.58 -12.69 -4.93
N LYS A 75 10.07 -12.00 -5.96
CA LYS A 75 11.39 -12.21 -6.54
C LYS A 75 12.49 -11.35 -5.91
N LEU A 76 12.15 -10.21 -5.30
CA LEU A 76 13.11 -9.30 -4.69
C LEU A 76 12.95 -9.26 -3.17
N GLY A 77 13.85 -9.96 -2.46
CA GLY A 77 13.78 -10.09 -0.99
C GLY A 77 13.89 -8.76 -0.24
N TRP A 78 14.70 -7.82 -0.71
CA TRP A 78 14.83 -6.48 -0.10
C TRP A 78 13.55 -5.65 -0.28
N TYR A 79 12.96 -5.68 -1.48
CA TYR A 79 11.73 -4.95 -1.81
C TYR A 79 10.56 -5.49 -1.00
N ARG A 80 10.50 -6.82 -0.81
CA ARG A 80 9.54 -7.46 0.11
C ARG A 80 9.63 -6.90 1.52
N LYS A 81 10.83 -6.86 2.11
CA LYS A 81 11.05 -6.32 3.47
C LYS A 81 10.62 -4.86 3.55
N TYR A 82 11.03 -4.05 2.57
CA TYR A 82 10.69 -2.64 2.51
C TYR A 82 9.17 -2.40 2.40
N THR A 83 8.48 -3.19 1.57
CA THR A 83 7.02 -3.14 1.43
C THR A 83 6.33 -3.49 2.75
N ILE A 84 6.75 -4.56 3.43
CA ILE A 84 6.17 -4.95 4.74
C ILE A 84 6.32 -3.81 5.75
N VAL A 85 7.52 -3.24 5.88
CA VAL A 85 7.78 -2.12 6.81
C VAL A 85 6.90 -0.92 6.45
N THR A 86 6.78 -0.59 5.17
CA THR A 86 5.95 0.54 4.70
C THR A 86 4.47 0.37 5.06
N PHE A 87 3.91 -0.82 4.88
CA PHE A 87 2.51 -1.09 5.25
C PHE A 87 2.32 -1.16 6.76
N LEU A 88 3.25 -1.76 7.50
CA LEU A 88 3.21 -1.77 8.97
C LEU A 88 3.22 -0.36 9.57
N LEU A 89 4.00 0.55 8.99
CA LEU A 89 4.01 1.97 9.38
C LEU A 89 2.66 2.64 9.15
N GLY A 90 2.00 2.36 8.02
CA GLY A 90 0.65 2.85 7.73
C GLY A 90 -0.39 2.28 8.72
N VAL A 91 -0.34 0.98 9.00
CA VAL A 91 -1.19 0.32 10.00
C VAL A 91 -0.99 0.94 11.38
N LEU A 92 0.26 1.10 11.81
CA LEU A 92 0.61 1.66 13.10
C LEU A 92 0.06 3.08 13.25
N PHE A 93 0.26 3.93 12.23
CA PHE A 93 -0.32 5.27 12.22
C PHE A 93 -1.85 5.26 12.26
N GLY A 94 -2.50 4.42 11.45
CA GLY A 94 -3.96 4.30 11.40
C GLY A 94 -4.57 3.92 12.74
N ILE A 95 -3.91 3.04 13.50
CA ILE A 95 -4.28 2.70 14.88
C ILE A 95 -4.02 3.91 15.78
N SER A 96 -2.81 4.46 15.78
CA SER A 96 -2.39 5.47 16.75
C SER A 96 -3.16 6.78 16.64
N CYS A 97 -3.62 7.14 15.45
CA CYS A 97 -4.37 8.36 15.19
C CYS A 97 -5.80 8.33 15.79
N VAL A 98 -6.34 7.15 16.09
CA VAL A 98 -7.70 7.01 16.59
C VAL A 98 -7.77 7.03 18.12
N PHE A 99 -6.80 6.42 18.80
CA PHE A 99 -6.83 6.28 20.25
C PHE A 99 -6.11 7.45 20.92
N GLU A 100 -6.79 8.10 21.86
CA GLU A 100 -6.27 9.26 22.60
C GLU A 100 -4.94 8.96 23.31
N ALA A 101 -4.81 7.76 23.87
CA ALA A 101 -3.59 7.30 24.54
C ALA A 101 -2.34 7.26 23.63
N SER A 102 -2.51 7.33 22.30
CA SER A 102 -1.43 7.29 21.32
C SER A 102 -1.37 8.54 20.42
N ALA A 103 -2.11 9.60 20.75
CA ALA A 103 -2.22 10.79 19.92
C ALA A 103 -0.87 11.49 19.69
N ASP A 104 -0.06 11.69 20.73
CA ASP A 104 1.26 12.31 20.62
C ASP A 104 2.20 11.51 19.72
N PHE A 105 2.15 10.19 19.84
CA PHE A 105 2.92 9.29 18.98
C PHE A 105 2.47 9.40 17.53
N ALA A 106 1.16 9.46 17.27
CA ALA A 106 0.61 9.64 15.92
C ALA A 106 1.12 10.93 15.26
N VAL A 107 1.20 12.04 16.00
CA VAL A 107 1.74 13.31 15.51
C VAL A 107 3.20 13.18 15.11
N ILE A 108 4.03 12.54 15.94
CA ILE A 108 5.46 12.34 15.69
C ILE A 108 5.69 11.53 14.41
N ILE A 109 4.91 10.47 14.21
CA ILE A 109 5.11 9.56 13.07
C ILE A 109 4.34 9.98 11.81
N ALA A 110 3.39 10.93 11.90
CA ALA A 110 2.55 11.33 10.77
C ALA A 110 3.37 11.69 9.53
N PHE A 111 4.28 12.67 9.67
CA PHE A 111 5.10 13.13 8.55
C PHE A 111 5.93 12.02 7.90
N PRO A 112 6.76 11.24 8.63
CA PRO A 112 7.56 10.20 7.99
C PRO A 112 6.69 9.08 7.39
N VAL A 113 5.56 8.74 8.00
CA VAL A 113 4.64 7.72 7.48
C VAL A 113 4.02 8.17 6.16
N PHE A 114 3.48 9.40 6.09
CA PHE A 114 2.92 9.94 4.85
C PHE A 114 3.98 10.20 3.77
N ALA A 115 5.15 10.74 4.15
CA ALA A 115 6.26 10.92 3.23
C ALA A 115 6.68 9.59 2.60
N ASN A 116 6.78 8.54 3.42
CA ASN A 116 7.13 7.21 2.93
C ASN A 116 6.02 6.60 2.06
N GLY A 117 4.78 6.64 2.52
CA GLY A 117 3.64 6.02 1.85
C GLY A 117 3.23 6.66 0.52
N LEU A 118 3.24 8.00 0.46
CA LEU A 118 2.74 8.77 -0.68
C LEU A 118 3.83 9.12 -1.70
N PHE A 119 5.10 9.11 -1.30
CA PHE A 119 6.21 9.53 -2.16
C PHE A 119 7.30 8.48 -2.29
N LEU A 120 7.93 8.08 -1.17
CA LEU A 120 9.12 7.22 -1.24
C LEU A 120 8.80 5.81 -1.73
N TRP A 121 7.79 5.15 -1.17
CA TRP A 121 7.43 3.79 -1.58
C TRP A 121 6.95 3.73 -3.04
N PRO A 122 6.06 4.62 -3.52
CA PRO A 122 5.72 4.71 -4.94
C PRO A 122 6.94 4.92 -5.84
N LEU A 123 7.83 5.84 -5.48
CA LEU A 123 9.06 6.11 -6.24
C LEU A 123 9.98 4.90 -6.27
N VAL A 124 10.25 4.28 -5.11
CA VAL A 124 11.06 3.07 -5.00
C VAL A 124 10.44 1.93 -5.80
N THR A 125 9.13 1.76 -5.75
CA THR A 125 8.41 0.72 -6.49
C THR A 125 8.57 0.90 -8.00
N THR A 126 8.27 2.09 -8.51
CA THR A 126 8.41 2.41 -9.95
C THR A 126 9.87 2.29 -10.41
N ASN A 127 10.83 2.79 -9.64
CA ASN A 127 12.25 2.67 -10.00
C ASN A 127 12.73 1.22 -9.97
N THR A 128 12.26 0.43 -9.00
CA THR A 128 12.57 -1.00 -8.91
C THR A 128 11.97 -1.76 -10.08
N TYR A 129 10.75 -1.41 -10.46
CA TYR A 129 10.06 -1.97 -11.62
C TYR A 129 10.89 -1.77 -12.89
N VAL A 130 11.18 -0.52 -13.23
CA VAL A 130 11.94 -0.13 -14.43
C VAL A 130 13.32 -0.79 -14.44
N LYS A 131 14.07 -0.67 -13.33
CA LYS A 131 15.45 -1.19 -13.24
C LYS A 131 15.51 -2.72 -13.44
N ASN A 132 14.44 -3.43 -13.12
CA ASN A 132 14.43 -4.89 -13.12
C ASN A 132 13.50 -5.49 -14.17
N TYR A 133 12.93 -4.67 -15.06
CA TYR A 133 11.85 -5.08 -15.96
C TYR A 133 12.25 -6.29 -16.82
N THR A 134 13.25 -6.14 -17.68
CA THR A 134 13.71 -7.24 -18.55
C THR A 134 14.21 -8.44 -17.74
N ARG A 135 14.87 -8.21 -16.61
CA ARG A 135 15.39 -9.27 -15.74
C ARG A 135 14.29 -10.13 -15.10
N LEU A 136 13.20 -9.49 -14.67
CA LEU A 136 12.13 -10.16 -13.93
C LEU A 136 11.03 -10.70 -14.83
N PHE A 137 10.82 -10.07 -15.99
CA PHE A 137 9.71 -10.39 -16.87
C PHE A 137 10.14 -10.97 -18.22
N GLY A 138 11.43 -10.92 -18.58
CA GLY A 138 11.95 -11.54 -19.81
C GLY A 138 11.51 -10.85 -21.11
N VAL A 139 10.89 -9.68 -21.00
CA VAL A 139 10.41 -8.88 -22.13
C VAL A 139 11.37 -7.71 -22.33
N PHE A 140 11.87 -7.54 -23.57
CA PHE A 140 12.54 -6.31 -23.95
C PHE A 140 11.49 -5.22 -24.17
N ASP A 141 11.66 -4.05 -23.56
CA ASP A 141 10.88 -2.88 -23.98
C ASP A 141 11.28 -2.59 -25.44
N ALA A 142 10.36 -2.84 -26.36
CA ALA A 142 10.51 -2.56 -27.79
C ALA A 142 10.18 -1.11 -28.10
#